data_AF-A0A2M7FUQ5-F1
#
_entry.id   AF-A0A2M7FUQ5-F1
#
_cell.length_a   1.000
_cell.length_b   1.000
_cell.length_c   1.000
_cell.angle_alpha   90.00
_cell.angle_beta   90.00
_cell.angle_gamma   90.00
#
_symmetry.space_group_name_H-M   'P 1'
#
loop_
_entity.id
_entity.type
_entity.pdbx_description
1 polymer ?
#
loop_
_entity_poly.entity_id
_entity_poly.type
_entity_poly.pdbx_seq_one_letter_code
_entity_poly.pdbx_strand_id
1 'polypeptide(L)'
;LTADGWYHTSDAGFLDAHGHLKIIDRVKDVGRIKGGAFDGAMFAPKYVENKLKFFPHIKEVVAYGDGREKVCVMINIDFSAVGNWAERRNLPYAGYTDLAQKPEVYQLIKACVEQVNADLSADTLLAGSQVSRFLVLHKELDADDGELTRTNKVRRGFIADKYDVLIDALYGGKTEQYVETQVKFEDGRTGKVSATLRIDDAKTFAPVKAAA
;
A
#
# COMPACT_ATOMS: atom_id res chain seq x y z
N LEU A 1 22.32 -24.48 -5.17
CA LEU A 1 23.16 -24.25 -3.97
C LEU A 1 24.26 -23.29 -4.39
N THR A 2 24.76 -22.43 -3.50
CA THR A 2 26.01 -21.69 -3.73
C THR A 2 27.20 -22.66 -3.84
N ALA A 3 28.35 -22.18 -4.30
CA ALA A 3 29.56 -23.00 -4.41
C ALA A 3 30.02 -23.59 -3.07
N ASP A 4 29.66 -22.96 -1.95
CA ASP A 4 29.92 -23.39 -0.58
C ASP A 4 28.74 -24.14 0.07
N GLY A 5 27.72 -24.54 -0.70
CA GLY A 5 26.69 -25.50 -0.27
C GLY A 5 25.42 -24.91 0.33
N TRP A 6 25.22 -23.59 0.31
CA TRP A 6 24.02 -22.94 0.86
C TRP A 6 22.83 -22.95 -0.11
N TYR A 7 21.62 -23.01 0.44
CA TYR A 7 20.38 -22.93 -0.34
C TYR A 7 19.89 -21.50 -0.50
N HIS A 8 19.52 -21.11 -1.73
CA HIS A 8 18.98 -19.80 -2.03
C HIS A 8 17.47 -19.76 -1.75
N THR A 9 17.07 -19.33 -0.55
CA THR A 9 15.65 -19.11 -0.20
C THR A 9 14.98 -18.07 -1.10
N SER A 10 15.79 -17.16 -1.67
CA SER A 10 15.37 -16.00 -2.47
C SER A 10 14.56 -14.98 -1.67
N ASP A 11 14.70 -15.00 -0.35
CA ASP A 11 14.17 -13.99 0.56
C ASP A 11 15.24 -12.93 0.80
N ALA A 12 14.84 -11.66 0.75
CA ALA A 12 15.64 -10.51 1.13
C ALA A 12 15.44 -10.24 2.63
N GLY A 13 16.53 -9.93 3.31
CA GLY A 13 16.53 -9.60 4.72
C GLY A 13 17.84 -8.99 5.14
N PHE A 14 17.88 -8.47 6.36
CA PHE A 14 19.08 -7.92 6.98
C PHE A 14 19.11 -8.27 8.46
N LEU A 15 20.31 -8.25 9.03
CA LEU A 15 20.49 -8.34 10.47
C LEU A 15 20.31 -6.95 11.07
N ASP A 16 19.49 -6.85 12.10
CA ASP A 16 19.38 -5.60 12.86
C ASP A 16 20.57 -5.39 13.81
N ALA A 17 20.57 -4.26 14.52
CA ALA A 17 21.63 -3.91 15.47
C ALA A 17 21.81 -4.92 16.62
N HIS A 18 20.82 -5.79 16.85
CA HIS A 18 20.84 -6.85 17.86
C HIS A 18 21.22 -8.22 17.28
N GLY A 19 21.49 -8.30 15.97
CA GLY A 19 21.83 -9.54 15.29
C GLY A 19 20.62 -10.41 14.93
N HIS A 20 19.39 -9.88 15.00
CA HIS A 20 18.21 -10.63 14.57
C HIS A 20 17.99 -10.48 13.06
N LEU A 21 17.72 -11.59 12.37
CA LEU A 21 17.36 -11.60 10.96
C LEU A 21 15.93 -11.09 10.75
N LYS A 22 15.79 -9.96 10.07
CA LYS A 22 14.51 -9.45 9.56
C LYS A 22 14.36 -9.81 8.10
N ILE A 23 13.35 -10.62 7.78
CA ILE A 23 12.95 -10.92 6.40
C ILE A 23 11.96 -9.85 5.94
N ILE A 24 12.22 -9.25 4.78
CA ILE A 24 11.48 -8.07 4.32
C ILE A 24 10.65 -8.34 3.06
N ASP A 25 11.20 -9.02 2.06
CA ASP A 25 10.51 -9.32 0.81
C ASP A 25 11.25 -10.43 0.05
N ARG A 26 10.84 -10.71 -1.18
CA ARG A 26 11.61 -11.53 -2.12
C ARG A 26 12.68 -10.68 -2.75
N VAL A 27 13.86 -11.25 -3.00
CA VAL A 27 14.99 -10.55 -3.64
C VAL A 27 14.58 -9.85 -4.94
N LYS A 28 13.71 -10.48 -5.75
CA LYS A 28 13.22 -9.91 -7.02
C LYS A 28 12.19 -8.79 -6.88
N ASP A 29 11.56 -8.65 -5.70
CA ASP A 29 10.47 -7.71 -5.46
C ASP A 29 10.95 -6.46 -4.70
N VAL A 30 12.18 -6.48 -4.15
CA VAL A 30 12.83 -5.31 -3.55
C VAL A 30 13.24 -4.33 -4.65
N GLY A 31 12.74 -3.10 -4.54
CA GLY A 31 13.07 -2.00 -5.43
C GLY A 31 14.01 -0.97 -4.78
N ARG A 32 14.21 0.15 -5.48
CA ARG A 32 14.92 1.32 -4.98
C ARG A 32 14.19 2.61 -5.30
N ILE A 33 14.16 3.51 -4.32
CA ILE A 33 13.72 4.89 -4.53
C ILE A 33 14.74 5.59 -5.44
N LYS A 34 14.23 6.41 -6.38
CA LYS A 34 15.03 7.24 -7.29
C LYS A 34 14.55 8.69 -7.23
N GLY A 35 15.42 9.57 -6.73
CA GLY A 35 15.11 10.97 -6.43
C GLY A 35 14.42 11.16 -5.09
N GLY A 36 14.07 12.41 -4.78
CA GLY A 36 13.40 12.78 -3.54
C GLY A 36 14.30 12.69 -2.30
N ALA A 37 13.69 12.69 -1.12
CA ALA A 37 14.41 12.74 0.16
C ALA A 37 15.12 11.44 0.54
N PHE A 38 14.72 10.32 -0.07
CA PHE A 38 15.22 8.98 0.21
C PHE A 38 15.91 8.35 -1.01
N ASP A 39 16.54 9.16 -1.86
CA ASP A 39 17.20 8.67 -3.08
C ASP A 39 18.19 7.52 -2.79
N GLY A 40 18.12 6.47 -3.58
CA GLY A 40 18.93 5.25 -3.44
C GLY A 40 18.50 4.30 -2.32
N ALA A 41 17.58 4.71 -1.44
CA ALA A 41 17.10 3.88 -0.34
C ALA A 41 16.33 2.65 -0.85
N MET A 42 16.31 1.61 -0.01
CA MET A 42 15.60 0.37 -0.30
C MET A 42 14.09 0.59 -0.23
N PHE A 43 13.38 0.03 -1.21
CA PHE A 43 11.93 -0.06 -1.21
C PHE A 43 11.49 -1.51 -1.11
N ALA A 44 10.84 -1.88 0.01
CA ALA A 44 10.31 -3.22 0.24
C ALA A 44 8.77 -3.20 0.20
N PRO A 45 8.14 -3.37 -0.98
CA PRO A 45 6.70 -3.17 -1.13
C PRO A 45 5.89 -4.08 -0.21
N LYS A 46 6.19 -5.39 -0.15
CA LYS A 46 5.40 -6.31 0.68
C LYS A 46 5.56 -6.03 2.17
N TYR A 47 6.71 -5.51 2.58
CA TYR A 47 6.94 -5.14 3.97
C TYR A 47 5.99 -4.02 4.41
N VAL A 48 5.88 -2.96 3.59
CA VAL A 48 4.96 -1.84 3.81
C VAL A 48 3.50 -2.31 3.75
N GLU A 49 3.16 -3.09 2.72
CA GLU A 49 1.81 -3.65 2.53
C GLU A 49 1.39 -4.49 3.75
N ASN A 50 2.26 -5.40 4.22
CA ASN A 50 1.96 -6.25 5.38
C ASN A 50 1.85 -5.44 6.67
N LYS A 51 2.73 -4.45 6.90
CA LYS A 51 2.63 -3.55 8.06
C LYS A 51 1.29 -2.82 8.12
N LEU A 52 0.81 -2.32 6.98
CA LEU A 52 -0.49 -1.66 6.90
C LEU A 52 -1.66 -2.64 7.08
N LYS A 53 -1.56 -3.86 6.55
CA LYS A 53 -2.60 -4.90 6.70
C LYS A 53 -2.70 -5.50 8.10
N PHE A 54 -1.78 -5.20 9.02
CA PHE A 54 -1.98 -5.52 10.44
C PHE A 54 -3.09 -4.69 11.08
N PHE A 55 -3.42 -3.52 10.51
CA PHE A 55 -4.55 -2.74 10.99
C PHE A 55 -5.86 -3.36 10.48
N PRO A 56 -6.83 -3.65 11.38
CA PRO A 56 -8.06 -4.37 11.00
C PRO A 56 -8.94 -3.58 10.02
N HIS A 57 -8.68 -2.29 9.83
CA HIS A 57 -9.40 -1.42 8.91
C HIS A 57 -8.91 -1.51 7.47
N ILE A 58 -7.77 -2.15 7.22
CA ILE A 58 -7.11 -2.23 5.93
C ILE A 58 -7.14 -3.68 5.44
N LYS A 59 -7.82 -3.91 4.31
CA LYS A 59 -7.97 -5.24 3.73
C LYS A 59 -6.84 -5.57 2.76
N GLU A 60 -6.58 -4.68 1.81
CA GLU A 60 -5.49 -4.83 0.86
C GLU A 60 -4.76 -3.52 0.64
N VAL A 61 -3.48 -3.63 0.30
CA VAL A 61 -2.62 -2.50 -0.01
C VAL A 61 -1.78 -2.86 -1.22
N VAL A 62 -1.59 -1.89 -2.11
CA VAL A 62 -0.65 -1.98 -3.22
C VAL A 62 0.32 -0.81 -3.12
N ALA A 63 1.58 -1.13 -2.83
CA ALA A 63 2.64 -0.13 -2.70
C ALA A 63 3.42 0.05 -4.00
N TYR A 64 3.68 1.31 -4.33
CA TYR A 64 4.49 1.74 -5.47
C TYR A 64 5.61 2.65 -4.97
N GLY A 65 6.80 2.51 -5.53
CA GLY A 65 7.97 3.29 -5.11
C GLY A 65 9.25 2.93 -5.86
N ASP A 66 9.34 1.71 -6.41
CA ASP A 66 10.50 1.31 -7.22
C ASP A 66 10.66 2.23 -8.44
N GLY A 67 11.85 2.82 -8.56
CA GLY A 67 12.17 3.78 -9.62
C GLY A 67 11.44 5.12 -9.52
N ARG A 68 10.78 5.42 -8.39
CA ARG A 68 10.03 6.66 -8.15
C ARG A 68 10.65 7.47 -7.01
N GLU A 69 10.29 8.75 -6.90
CA GLU A 69 10.88 9.70 -5.94
C GLU A 69 10.36 9.57 -4.50
N LYS A 70 9.30 8.78 -4.31
CA LYS A 70 8.63 8.55 -3.02
C LYS A 70 7.75 7.30 -3.10
N VAL A 71 7.35 6.79 -1.94
CA VAL A 71 6.37 5.69 -1.87
C VAL A 71 4.96 6.24 -1.87
N CYS A 72 4.11 5.70 -2.74
CA CYS A 72 2.68 5.94 -2.77
C CYS A 72 1.93 4.61 -2.66
N VAL A 73 0.77 4.60 -2.01
CA VAL A 73 -0.03 3.37 -1.82
C VAL A 73 -1.48 3.55 -2.25
N MET A 74 -2.06 2.49 -2.80
CA MET A 74 -3.51 2.33 -2.96
C MET A 74 -4.01 1.37 -1.89
N ILE A 75 -5.11 1.73 -1.21
CA ILE A 75 -5.63 0.99 -0.06
C ILE A 75 -7.07 0.55 -0.32
N ASN A 76 -7.38 -0.70 -0.02
CA ASN A 76 -8.75 -1.13 0.25
C ASN A 76 -9.00 -1.12 1.75
N ILE A 77 -10.10 -0.49 2.16
CA ILE A 77 -10.63 -0.71 3.49
C ILE A 77 -11.20 -2.12 3.62
N ASP A 78 -11.15 -2.67 4.83
CA ASP A 78 -12.02 -3.80 5.19
C ASP A 78 -13.43 -3.27 5.43
N PHE A 79 -14.34 -3.60 4.53
CA PHE A 79 -15.70 -3.03 4.55
C PHE A 79 -16.44 -3.35 5.85
N SER A 80 -16.30 -4.58 6.36
CA SER A 80 -16.97 -5.02 7.57
C SER A 80 -16.39 -4.32 8.80
N ALA A 81 -15.07 -4.24 8.93
CA ALA A 81 -14.42 -3.60 10.07
C ALA A 81 -14.63 -2.08 10.08
N VAL A 82 -14.52 -1.42 8.93
CA VAL A 82 -14.75 0.03 8.82
C VAL A 82 -16.24 0.37 8.92
N GLY A 83 -17.13 -0.48 8.42
CA GLY A 83 -18.58 -0.33 8.59
C GLY A 83 -18.98 -0.37 10.07
N ASN A 84 -18.53 -1.39 10.81
CA ASN A 84 -18.73 -1.47 12.26
C ASN A 84 -18.14 -0.26 13.01
N TRP A 85 -16.97 0.22 12.58
CA TRP A 85 -16.34 1.40 13.17
C TRP A 85 -17.14 2.69 12.93
N ALA A 86 -17.76 2.81 11.74
CA ALA A 86 -18.59 3.94 11.32
C ALA A 86 -19.95 3.94 12.05
N GLU A 87 -20.59 2.78 12.16
CA GLU A 87 -21.85 2.62 12.89
C GLU A 87 -21.73 3.03 14.36
N ARG A 88 -20.65 2.61 15.04
CA ARG A 88 -20.36 3.02 16.43
C ARG A 88 -20.17 4.54 16.61
N ARG A 89 -19.96 5.27 15.51
CA ARG A 89 -19.80 6.74 15.47
C ARG A 89 -21.02 7.45 14.89
N ASN A 90 -22.10 6.73 14.61
CA ASN A 90 -23.29 7.25 13.92
C ASN A 90 -22.95 7.89 12.57
N LEU A 91 -21.98 7.34 11.84
CA LEU A 91 -21.58 7.82 10.52
C LEU A 91 -22.39 7.10 9.43
N PRO A 92 -23.37 7.76 8.79
CA PRO A 92 -24.22 7.12 7.79
C PRO A 92 -23.46 6.90 6.48
N TYR A 93 -23.61 5.73 5.86
CA TYR A 93 -23.06 5.42 4.54
C TYR A 93 -24.00 4.55 3.69
N ALA A 94 -23.94 4.72 2.38
CA ALA A 94 -24.81 3.99 1.44
C ALA A 94 -24.22 2.66 0.95
N GLY A 95 -22.89 2.51 1.00
CA GLY A 95 -22.19 1.31 0.53
C GLY A 95 -20.68 1.49 0.57
N TYR A 96 -19.93 0.53 0.01
CA TYR A 96 -18.46 0.54 0.02
C TYR A 96 -17.88 1.83 -0.53
N THR A 97 -18.28 2.23 -1.74
CA THR A 97 -17.72 3.41 -2.41
C THR A 97 -17.92 4.68 -1.59
N ASP A 98 -19.13 4.89 -1.04
CA ASP A 98 -19.41 6.04 -0.18
C ASP A 98 -18.57 5.99 1.10
N LEU A 99 -18.56 4.85 1.81
CA LEU A 99 -17.79 4.69 3.04
C LEU A 99 -16.29 4.93 2.83
N ALA A 100 -15.73 4.32 1.79
CA ALA A 100 -14.31 4.44 1.43
C ALA A 100 -13.89 5.87 1.12
N GLN A 101 -14.81 6.71 0.63
CA GLN A 101 -14.53 8.11 0.31
C GLN A 101 -14.87 9.11 1.43
N LYS A 102 -15.31 8.64 2.61
CA LYS A 102 -15.63 9.56 3.71
C LYS A 102 -14.37 10.21 4.30
N PRO A 103 -14.41 11.51 4.62
CA PRO A 103 -13.30 12.20 5.28
C PRO A 103 -12.84 11.51 6.56
N GLU A 104 -13.77 10.98 7.35
CA GLU A 104 -13.49 10.28 8.62
C GLU A 104 -12.72 8.97 8.39
N VAL A 105 -13.03 8.26 7.29
CA VAL A 105 -12.30 7.04 6.89
C VAL A 105 -10.91 7.41 6.39
N TYR A 106 -10.75 8.49 5.62
CA TYR A 106 -9.41 8.98 5.26
C TYR A 106 -8.58 9.36 6.50
N GLN A 107 -9.17 9.97 7.52
CA GLN A 107 -8.46 10.24 8.78
C GLN A 107 -8.06 8.95 9.51
N LEU A 108 -8.94 7.95 9.55
CA LEU A 108 -8.65 6.65 10.13
C LEU A 108 -7.46 5.98 9.42
N ILE A 109 -7.50 5.92 8.09
CA ILE A 109 -6.43 5.31 7.28
C ILE A 109 -5.14 6.12 7.37
N LYS A 110 -5.22 7.44 7.37
CA LYS A 110 -4.05 8.31 7.56
C LYS A 110 -3.34 8.02 8.89
N ALA A 111 -4.08 7.84 9.98
CA ALA A 111 -3.50 7.49 11.27
C ALA A 111 -2.77 6.13 11.23
N CYS A 112 -3.33 5.12 10.54
CA CYS A 112 -2.65 3.85 10.31
C CYS A 112 -1.35 4.02 9.50
N VAL A 113 -1.40 4.80 8.41
CA VAL A 113 -0.25 5.06 7.55
C VAL A 113 0.86 5.79 8.31
N GLU A 114 0.51 6.83 9.08
CA GLU A 114 1.49 7.61 9.84
C GLU A 114 2.11 6.79 10.98
N GLN A 115 1.35 5.88 11.60
CA GLN A 115 1.92 4.94 12.57
C GLN A 115 2.93 3.98 11.90
N VAL A 116 2.62 3.45 10.71
CA VAL A 116 3.57 2.62 9.95
C VAL A 116 4.81 3.43 9.56
N ASN A 117 4.64 4.70 9.16
CA ASN A 117 5.78 5.57 8.83
C ASN A 117 6.68 5.82 10.04
N ALA A 118 6.10 6.04 11.23
CA ALA A 118 6.85 6.19 12.47
C ALA A 118 7.68 4.93 12.75
N ASP A 119 7.09 3.73 12.62
CA ASP A 119 7.80 2.47 12.78
C ASP A 119 8.93 2.29 11.76
N LEU A 120 8.67 2.60 10.49
CA LEU A 120 9.67 2.48 9.42
C LEU A 120 10.84 3.44 9.62
N SER A 121 10.59 4.64 10.18
CA SER A 121 11.64 5.63 10.43
C SER A 121 12.65 5.20 11.50
N ALA A 122 12.28 4.25 12.36
CA ALA A 122 13.19 3.68 13.36
C ALA A 122 14.20 2.69 12.77
N ASP A 123 14.00 2.24 11.53
CA ASP A 123 14.87 1.29 10.84
C ASP A 123 15.56 1.96 9.66
N THR A 124 16.88 2.17 9.77
CA THR A 124 17.67 2.95 8.79
C THR A 124 17.60 2.38 7.38
N LEU A 125 17.44 1.06 7.23
CA LEU A 125 17.36 0.41 5.93
C LEU A 125 15.96 0.51 5.30
N LEU A 126 14.93 0.70 6.12
CA LEU A 126 13.52 0.73 5.68
C LEU A 126 12.89 2.12 5.75
N ALA A 127 13.59 3.12 6.30
CA ALA A 127 13.06 4.48 6.41
C ALA A 127 12.73 5.12 5.04
N GLY A 128 13.34 4.66 3.94
CA GLY A 128 12.99 5.06 2.59
C GLY A 128 11.69 4.46 2.05
N SER A 129 11.13 3.47 2.73
CA SER A 129 9.85 2.83 2.37
C SER A 129 8.63 3.55 2.98
N GLN A 130 8.82 4.69 3.65
CA GLN A 130 7.73 5.48 4.23
C GLN A 130 6.76 6.00 3.17
N VAL A 131 5.47 5.80 3.41
CA VAL A 131 4.38 6.22 2.52
C VAL A 131 4.23 7.73 2.57
N SER A 132 4.44 8.39 1.44
CA SER A 132 4.29 9.84 1.31
C SER A 132 2.88 10.24 0.92
N ARG A 133 2.22 9.46 0.06
CA ARG A 133 0.85 9.73 -0.39
C ARG A 133 0.03 8.45 -0.48
N PHE A 134 -1.27 8.55 -0.27
CA PHE A 134 -2.18 7.42 -0.41
C PHE A 134 -3.54 7.83 -0.95
N LEU A 135 -4.28 6.83 -1.44
CA LEU A 135 -5.69 6.93 -1.75
C LEU A 135 -6.41 5.66 -1.30
N VAL A 136 -7.73 5.76 -1.11
CA VAL A 136 -8.59 4.62 -0.84
C VAL A 136 -9.38 4.28 -2.10
N LEU A 137 -9.25 3.04 -2.59
CA LEU A 137 -9.94 2.57 -3.79
C LEU A 137 -11.46 2.54 -3.58
N HIS A 138 -12.22 2.79 -4.64
CA HIS A 138 -13.69 2.83 -4.66
C HIS A 138 -14.37 1.46 -4.73
N LYS A 139 -13.59 0.39 -4.92
CA LYS A 139 -14.00 -1.02 -4.84
C LYS A 139 -12.89 -1.87 -4.24
N GLU A 140 -13.24 -3.03 -3.70
CA GLU A 140 -12.25 -4.05 -3.32
C GLU A 140 -11.55 -4.64 -4.54
N LEU A 141 -10.26 -4.95 -4.42
CA LEU A 141 -9.52 -5.71 -5.42
C LEU A 141 -10.06 -7.14 -5.51
N ASP A 142 -10.18 -7.67 -6.73
CA ASP A 142 -10.84 -8.95 -6.97
C ASP A 142 -10.00 -9.90 -7.85
N ALA A 143 -10.09 -11.20 -7.59
CA ALA A 143 -9.46 -12.22 -8.40
C ALA A 143 -10.14 -12.42 -9.77
N ASP A 144 -11.47 -12.23 -9.85
CA ASP A 144 -12.23 -12.33 -11.09
C ASP A 144 -11.98 -11.12 -12.03
N ASP A 145 -11.58 -9.99 -11.46
CA ASP A 145 -11.07 -8.82 -12.18
C ASP A 145 -9.58 -8.95 -12.56
N GLY A 146 -8.92 -10.04 -12.13
CA GLY A 146 -7.51 -10.31 -12.39
C GLY A 146 -6.53 -9.50 -11.54
N GLU A 147 -7.02 -8.74 -10.56
CA GLU A 147 -6.23 -7.89 -9.68
C GLU A 147 -5.57 -8.71 -8.56
N LEU A 148 -6.25 -9.77 -8.12
CA LEU A 148 -5.73 -10.77 -7.21
C LEU A 148 -5.54 -12.12 -7.92
N THR A 149 -4.68 -12.96 -7.37
CA THR A 149 -4.70 -14.40 -7.67
C THR A 149 -5.83 -15.07 -6.90
N ARG A 150 -6.21 -16.29 -7.27
CA ARG A 150 -7.19 -17.11 -6.52
C ARG A 150 -6.78 -17.38 -5.06
N THR A 151 -5.51 -17.20 -4.73
CA THR A 151 -4.97 -17.28 -3.36
C THR A 151 -4.82 -15.90 -2.71
N ASN A 152 -5.55 -14.89 -3.17
CA ASN A 152 -5.52 -13.50 -2.68
C ASN A 152 -4.16 -12.79 -2.73
N LYS A 153 -3.24 -13.23 -3.60
CA LYS A 153 -1.99 -12.50 -3.85
C LYS A 153 -2.21 -11.37 -4.84
N VAL A 154 -1.78 -10.17 -4.49
CA VAL A 154 -1.80 -8.96 -5.32
C VAL A 154 -1.00 -9.14 -6.62
N ARG A 155 -1.62 -8.81 -7.76
CA ARG A 155 -0.96 -8.77 -9.09
C ARG A 155 -0.56 -7.35 -9.46
N ARG A 156 0.43 -6.81 -8.74
CA ARG A 156 0.83 -5.38 -8.77
C ARG A 156 1.01 -4.79 -10.17
N GLY A 157 1.67 -5.51 -11.10
CA GLY A 157 1.85 -5.02 -12.47
C GLY A 157 0.52 -4.85 -13.21
N PHE A 158 -0.39 -5.82 -13.09
CA PHE A 158 -1.72 -5.74 -13.70
C PHE A 158 -2.57 -4.62 -13.08
N ILE A 159 -2.48 -4.43 -11.77
CA ILE A 159 -3.14 -3.31 -11.09
C ILE A 159 -2.54 -1.98 -11.55
N ALA A 160 -1.22 -1.90 -11.71
CA ALA A 160 -0.57 -0.68 -12.20
C ALA A 160 -1.11 -0.27 -13.57
N ASP A 161 -1.20 -1.22 -14.50
CA ASP A 161 -1.74 -0.98 -15.84
C ASP A 161 -3.23 -0.57 -15.78
N LYS A 162 -4.04 -1.25 -14.94
CA LYS A 162 -5.48 -0.98 -14.83
C LYS A 162 -5.79 0.36 -14.16
N TYR A 163 -4.95 0.79 -13.23
CA TYR A 163 -5.13 2.00 -12.40
C TYR A 163 -4.06 3.07 -12.68
N ASP A 164 -3.49 3.08 -13.89
CA ASP A 164 -2.40 3.99 -14.27
C ASP A 164 -2.78 5.46 -14.02
N VAL A 165 -4.03 5.83 -14.33
CA VAL A 165 -4.56 7.18 -14.07
C VAL A 165 -4.48 7.59 -12.59
N LEU A 166 -4.63 6.64 -11.66
CA LEU A 166 -4.51 6.89 -10.23
C LEU A 166 -3.04 6.96 -9.79
N ILE A 167 -2.17 6.14 -10.38
CA ILE A 167 -0.72 6.20 -10.15
C ILE A 167 -0.18 7.56 -10.60
N ASP A 168 -0.52 7.99 -11.80
CA ASP A 168 -0.16 9.29 -12.33
C ASP A 168 -0.68 10.43 -11.46
N ALA A 169 -1.89 10.31 -10.91
CA ALA A 169 -2.41 11.30 -9.97
C ALA A 169 -1.65 11.35 -8.63
N LEU A 170 -1.26 10.18 -8.09
CA LEU A 170 -0.45 10.09 -6.87
C LEU A 170 0.89 10.82 -7.04
N TYR A 171 1.60 10.54 -8.12
CA TYR A 171 2.92 11.15 -8.39
C TYR A 171 2.81 12.57 -8.96
N GLY A 172 1.76 12.88 -9.70
CA GLY A 172 1.51 14.17 -10.35
C GLY A 172 1.01 15.29 -9.43
N GLY A 173 0.97 15.07 -8.11
CA GLY A 173 0.63 16.13 -7.14
C GLY A 173 -0.87 16.44 -7.03
N LYS A 174 -1.76 15.64 -7.64
CA LYS A 174 -3.20 15.86 -7.55
C LYS A 174 -3.72 15.58 -6.13
N THR A 175 -4.85 16.21 -5.80
CA THR A 175 -5.60 16.01 -4.55
C THR A 175 -6.82 15.11 -4.74
N GLU A 176 -7.25 14.91 -5.99
CA GLU A 176 -8.34 14.02 -6.36
C GLU A 176 -8.15 13.51 -7.79
N GLN A 177 -8.79 12.38 -8.12
CA GLN A 177 -8.75 11.81 -9.46
C GLN A 177 -10.03 11.00 -9.74
N TYR A 178 -10.69 11.32 -10.85
CA TYR A 178 -11.77 10.48 -11.39
C TYR A 178 -11.20 9.18 -11.95
N VAL A 179 -11.86 8.06 -11.66
CA VAL A 179 -11.55 6.75 -12.22
C VAL A 179 -12.84 6.03 -12.57
N GLU A 180 -12.80 5.29 -13.68
CA GLU A 180 -13.83 4.33 -14.07
C GLU A 180 -13.16 2.98 -14.25
N THR A 181 -13.64 1.97 -13.54
CA THR A 181 -13.10 0.60 -13.60
C THR A 181 -14.15 -0.36 -14.08
N GLN A 182 -13.77 -1.24 -15.01
CA GLN A 182 -14.56 -2.42 -15.33
C GLN A 182 -14.49 -3.42 -14.16
N VAL A 183 -15.66 -3.95 -13.82
CA VAL A 183 -15.85 -4.97 -12.78
C VAL A 183 -16.59 -6.15 -13.40
N LYS A 184 -16.12 -7.36 -13.11
CA LYS A 184 -16.78 -8.60 -13.50
C LYS A 184 -17.62 -9.11 -12.32
N PHE A 185 -18.89 -9.36 -12.57
CA PHE A 185 -19.80 -9.94 -11.59
C PHE A 185 -19.72 -11.47 -11.60
N GLU A 186 -20.13 -12.12 -10.51
CA GLU A 186 -20.11 -13.58 -10.35
C GLU A 186 -20.92 -14.31 -11.45
N ASP A 187 -21.97 -13.66 -11.98
CA ASP A 187 -22.78 -14.18 -13.07
C ASP A 187 -22.15 -14.01 -14.47
N GLY A 188 -20.91 -13.53 -14.53
CA GLY A 188 -20.14 -13.33 -15.75
C GLY A 188 -20.43 -12.01 -16.48
N ARG A 189 -21.39 -11.20 -16.02
CA ARG A 189 -21.63 -9.87 -16.58
C ARG A 189 -20.45 -8.95 -16.26
N THR A 190 -20.25 -7.96 -17.14
CA THR A 190 -19.31 -6.87 -16.89
C THR A 190 -20.08 -5.58 -16.66
N GLY A 191 -19.65 -4.82 -15.65
CA GLY A 191 -20.16 -3.50 -15.33
C GLY A 191 -19.03 -2.48 -15.23
N LYS A 192 -19.41 -1.24 -14.95
CA LYS A 192 -18.49 -0.15 -14.68
C LYS A 192 -18.81 0.43 -13.31
N VAL A 193 -17.77 0.65 -12.52
CA VAL A 193 -17.86 1.37 -11.24
C VAL A 193 -16.93 2.57 -11.35
N SER A 194 -17.46 3.76 -11.10
CA SER A 194 -16.72 5.01 -11.20
C SER A 194 -16.80 5.80 -9.90
N ALA A 195 -15.74 6.53 -9.59
CA ALA A 195 -15.69 7.44 -8.46
C ALA A 195 -14.63 8.52 -8.68
N THR A 196 -14.77 9.64 -7.98
CA THR A 196 -13.66 10.58 -7.77
C THR A 196 -12.98 10.22 -6.47
N LEU A 197 -11.74 9.76 -6.54
CA LEU A 197 -10.98 9.36 -5.37
C LEU A 197 -10.20 10.56 -4.83
N ARG A 198 -10.25 10.75 -3.53
CA ARG A 198 -9.38 11.69 -2.83
C ARG A 198 -7.96 11.13 -2.71
N ILE A 199 -6.97 12.00 -2.72
CA ILE A 199 -5.56 11.67 -2.51
C ILE A 199 -5.05 12.51 -1.34
N ASP A 200 -4.54 11.83 -0.31
CA ASP A 200 -4.03 12.47 0.90
C ASP A 200 -2.52 12.25 1.06
N ASP A 201 -1.84 13.28 1.54
CA ASP A 201 -0.47 13.20 2.01
C ASP A 201 -0.42 12.61 3.42
N ALA A 202 0.59 11.79 3.68
CA ALA A 202 0.88 11.23 5.00
C ALA A 202 2.21 11.80 5.51
N LYS A 203 2.27 12.08 6.82
CA LYS A 203 3.50 12.53 7.47
C LYS A 203 4.57 11.43 7.38
N THR A 204 5.74 11.79 6.87
CA THR A 204 6.97 11.01 7.00
C THR A 204 7.83 11.56 8.13
N PHE A 205 8.66 10.72 8.71
CA PHE A 205 9.52 11.03 9.84
C PHE A 205 10.99 10.95 9.42
N ALA A 206 11.82 11.78 10.05
CA ALA A 206 13.25 11.71 9.87
C ALA A 206 13.75 10.34 10.36
N PRO A 207 14.59 9.63 9.59
CA PRO A 207 15.19 8.39 10.04
C PRO A 207 15.94 8.60 11.35
N VAL A 208 15.77 7.70 12.31
CA VAL A 208 16.62 7.67 13.49
C VAL A 208 18.05 7.40 13.00
N LYS A 209 18.98 8.31 13.27
CA LYS A 209 20.39 8.09 12.94
C LYS A 209 20.84 6.83 13.68
N ALA A 210 21.54 5.93 12.99
CA ALA A 210 22.20 4.80 13.65
C ALA A 210 23.04 5.36 14.81
N ALA A 211 22.85 4.83 16.02
CA ALA A 211 23.79 5.08 17.09
C ALA A 211 25.17 4.61 16.62
N ALA A 212 26.13 5.53 16.61
CA ALA A 212 27.51 5.29 16.21
C ALA A 212 28.21 4.33 17.17
#